data_AF-A0A8J1Y1A3-F1
#
_entry.id   AF-A0A8J1Y1A3-F1
#
_cell.length_a   1.000
_cell.length_b   1.000
_cell.length_c   1.000
_cell.angle_alpha   90.00
_cell.angle_beta   90.00
_cell.angle_gamma   90.00
#
_symmetry.space_group_name_H-M   'P 1'
#
loop_
_entity.id
_entity.type
_entity.pdbx_description
1 polymer ?
#
loop_
_entity_poly.entity_id
_entity_poly.type
_entity_poly.pdbx_seq_one_letter_code
_entity_poly.pdbx_strand_id
1 'polypeptide(L)'
;MAEMEITPMDGLASSIAKLCSKMDNVVKSVDANTLSLQDLKQSFDATSKKVEEHSSEIESLKTDNSKLTRYIGILEGRINRLELKSDQHDDDLEDLRLRSMRLNVCFYNVPEQKGEDVKLVVLGILTKAMGIPIEAIRSSSNLAGSVMIDVAHRFGGGRTRPIVVRFSDRSGQMLVMSHAKNLRNSSVNISDQLPNTMNRKHVAQLPKLKSLRSENNGVQGFKAHLNRGVLVVNGVKQDPGFVNNPLDLQLKDISPDICRDDIAASKVHMRYNNIIQGFCCNVADKSQAKAALATLISDCDVSNADHRSYAYR
;
A
#
# COMPACT_ATOMS: atom_id res chain seq x y z
N MET A 1 93.28 -7.15 80.93
CA MET A 1 92.16 -8.02 81.32
C MET A 1 91.36 -8.31 80.06
N ALA A 2 91.41 -9.58 79.67
CA ALA A 2 90.66 -10.31 78.63
C ALA A 2 90.13 -9.51 77.42
N GLU A 3 90.88 -9.60 76.32
CA GLU A 3 90.33 -9.54 74.97
C GLU A 3 89.25 -10.63 74.86
N MET A 4 88.02 -10.22 74.56
CA MET A 4 86.89 -11.12 74.39
C MET A 4 87.01 -11.73 72.99
N GLU A 5 87.69 -12.87 72.88
CA GLU A 5 87.73 -13.71 71.68
C GLU A 5 86.31 -14.15 71.32
N ILE A 6 85.72 -13.49 70.32
CA ILE A 6 84.50 -13.96 69.68
C ILE A 6 84.87 -15.24 68.93
N THR A 7 84.43 -16.38 69.45
CA THR A 7 84.72 -17.67 68.83
C THR A 7 83.92 -17.81 67.51
N PRO A 8 84.48 -18.44 66.46
CA PRO A 8 83.82 -18.60 65.15
C PRO A 8 82.47 -19.34 65.21
N MET A 9 82.17 -20.02 66.32
CA MET A 9 80.87 -20.65 66.60
C MET A 9 79.73 -19.63 66.81
N ASP A 10 80.00 -18.48 67.45
CA ASP A 10 78.97 -17.47 67.74
C ASP A 10 78.51 -16.70 66.49
N GLY A 11 79.44 -16.46 65.55
CA GLY A 11 79.13 -15.86 64.24
C GLY A 11 78.29 -16.78 63.34
N LEU A 12 78.53 -18.10 63.44
CA LEU A 12 77.75 -19.12 62.74
C LEU A 12 76.34 -19.20 63.31
N ALA A 13 76.19 -19.21 64.64
CA ALA A 13 74.90 -19.23 65.34
C ALA A 13 74.03 -18.01 65.00
N SER A 14 74.63 -16.81 64.96
CA SER A 14 73.94 -15.57 64.54
C SER A 14 73.46 -15.63 63.09
N SER A 15 74.26 -16.21 62.19
CA SER A 15 73.89 -16.37 60.78
C SER A 15 72.78 -17.40 60.59
N ILE A 16 72.82 -18.50 61.34
CA ILE A 16 71.76 -19.52 61.37
C ILE A 16 70.45 -18.90 61.88
N ALA A 17 70.48 -18.12 62.96
CA ALA A 17 69.29 -17.45 63.49
C ALA A 17 68.67 -16.46 62.48
N LYS A 18 69.50 -15.72 61.72
CA LYS A 18 69.04 -14.84 60.63
C LYS A 18 68.47 -15.63 59.44
N LEU A 19 69.00 -16.81 59.16
CA LEU A 19 68.45 -17.69 58.12
C LEU A 19 67.11 -18.28 58.57
N CYS A 20 66.98 -18.72 59.81
CA CYS A 20 65.71 -19.21 60.37
C CYS A 20 64.62 -18.14 60.31
N SER A 21 64.91 -16.89 60.71
CA SER A 21 63.91 -15.82 60.63
C SER A 21 63.51 -15.45 59.20
N LYS A 22 64.45 -15.48 58.25
CA LYS A 22 64.14 -15.34 56.82
C LYS A 22 63.28 -16.50 56.31
N MET A 23 63.60 -17.73 56.73
CA MET A 23 62.83 -18.92 56.36
C MET A 23 61.39 -18.83 56.88
N ASP A 24 61.19 -18.43 58.13
CA ASP A 24 59.86 -18.23 58.71
C ASP A 24 59.04 -17.17 57.96
N ASN A 25 59.69 -16.08 57.52
CA ASN A 25 59.03 -15.06 56.71
C ASN A 25 58.65 -15.58 55.32
N VAL A 26 59.49 -16.41 54.71
CA VAL A 26 59.18 -17.07 53.43
C VAL A 26 58.00 -18.03 53.61
N VAL A 27 57.99 -18.85 54.66
CA VAL A 27 56.88 -19.78 54.96
C VAL A 27 55.56 -19.02 55.10
N LYS A 28 55.53 -17.95 55.90
CA LYS A 28 54.33 -17.11 56.05
C LYS A 28 53.84 -16.50 54.72
N SER A 29 54.78 -16.09 53.86
CA SER A 29 54.46 -15.56 52.52
C SER A 29 53.89 -16.65 51.61
N VAL A 30 54.46 -17.85 51.64
CA VAL A 30 53.96 -19.01 50.89
C VAL A 30 52.57 -19.39 51.35
N ASP A 31 52.30 -19.43 52.66
CA ASP A 31 50.97 -19.72 53.21
C ASP A 31 49.92 -18.69 52.77
N ALA A 32 50.27 -17.39 52.83
CA ALA A 32 49.40 -16.31 52.38
C ALA A 32 49.10 -16.38 50.88
N ASN A 33 50.10 -16.71 50.06
CA ASN A 33 49.92 -16.93 48.63
C ASN A 33 49.06 -18.16 48.33
N THR A 34 49.19 -19.22 49.13
CA THR A 34 48.40 -20.45 48.99
C THR A 34 46.92 -20.19 49.25
N LEU A 35 46.61 -19.42 50.31
CA LEU A 35 45.25 -18.96 50.59
C LEU A 35 44.70 -18.08 49.46
N SER A 36 45.48 -17.12 48.98
CA SER A 36 45.07 -16.24 47.88
C SER A 36 44.79 -17.01 46.59
N LEU A 37 45.59 -18.03 46.27
CA LEU A 37 45.37 -18.92 45.13
C LEU A 37 44.09 -19.75 45.28
N GLN A 38 43.76 -20.17 46.50
CA GLN A 38 42.53 -20.89 46.78
C GLN A 38 41.29 -20.01 46.58
N ASP A 39 41.33 -18.75 47.02
CA ASP A 39 40.26 -17.77 46.81
C ASP A 39 40.08 -17.43 45.32
N LEU A 40 41.20 -17.25 44.61
CA LEU A 40 41.20 -17.05 43.16
C LEU A 40 40.56 -18.23 42.43
N LYS A 41 40.87 -19.47 42.84
CA LYS A 41 40.27 -20.67 42.26
C LYS A 41 38.75 -20.71 42.48
N GLN A 42 38.28 -20.41 43.69
CA GLN A 42 36.83 -20.37 43.97
C GLN A 42 36.12 -19.30 43.13
N SER A 43 36.72 -18.11 43.01
CA SER A 43 36.19 -17.03 42.17
C SER A 43 36.14 -17.43 40.68
N PHE A 44 37.18 -18.11 40.20
CA PHE A 44 37.24 -18.62 38.84
C PHE A 44 36.15 -19.66 38.58
N ASP A 45 35.97 -20.64 39.47
CA ASP A 45 34.93 -21.67 39.35
C ASP A 45 33.52 -21.06 39.35
N ALA A 46 33.27 -20.07 40.23
CA ALA A 46 32.01 -19.34 40.26
C ALA A 46 31.74 -18.54 38.98
N THR A 47 32.79 -17.94 38.40
CA THR A 47 32.69 -17.19 37.14
C THR A 47 32.45 -18.14 35.98
N SER A 48 33.15 -19.27 35.92
CA SER A 48 32.96 -20.30 34.89
C SER A 48 31.52 -20.81 34.87
N LYS A 49 30.94 -21.07 36.05
CA LYS A 49 29.55 -21.49 36.17
C LYS A 49 28.56 -20.45 35.62
N LYS A 50 28.76 -19.16 35.94
CA LYS A 50 27.93 -18.07 35.39
C LYS A 50 28.06 -17.95 33.87
N VAL A 51 29.25 -18.18 33.32
CA VAL A 51 29.47 -18.18 31.86
C VAL A 51 28.69 -19.30 31.19
N GLU A 52 28.66 -20.49 31.76
CA GLU A 52 27.85 -21.61 31.26
C GLU A 52 26.35 -21.31 31.33
N GLU A 53 25.87 -20.78 32.46
CA GLU A 53 24.48 -20.36 32.63
C GLU A 53 24.07 -19.32 31.57
N HIS A 54 24.85 -18.26 31.40
CA HIS A 54 24.59 -17.24 30.38
C HIS A 54 24.71 -17.79 28.95
N SER A 55 25.62 -18.74 28.69
CA SER A 55 25.72 -19.39 27.39
C SER A 55 24.42 -20.13 27.04
N SER A 56 23.86 -20.87 27.99
CA SER A 56 22.59 -21.57 27.82
C SER A 56 21.40 -20.62 27.60
N GLU A 57 21.38 -19.49 28.31
CA GLU A 57 20.34 -18.46 28.15
C GLU A 57 20.41 -17.80 26.77
N ILE A 58 21.61 -17.50 26.27
CA ILE A 58 21.83 -16.95 24.94
C ILE A 58 21.33 -17.92 23.86
N GLU A 59 21.58 -19.22 24.01
CA GLU A 59 21.05 -20.22 23.08
C GLU A 59 19.52 -20.25 23.09
N SER A 60 18.90 -20.26 24.28
CA SER A 60 17.44 -20.19 24.40
C SER A 60 16.88 -18.95 23.69
N LEU A 61 17.45 -17.77 23.96
CA LEU A 61 17.04 -16.51 23.32
C LEU A 61 17.20 -16.54 21.79
N LYS A 62 18.27 -17.15 21.26
CA LYS A 62 18.45 -17.33 19.82
C LYS A 62 17.37 -18.20 19.20
N THR A 63 16.96 -19.27 19.90
CA THR A 63 15.88 -20.14 19.41
C THR A 63 14.54 -19.41 19.39
N ASP A 64 14.24 -18.62 20.41
CA ASP A 64 12.99 -17.85 20.47
C ASP A 64 12.96 -16.72 19.45
N ASN A 65 14.08 -16.03 19.23
CA ASN A 65 14.19 -15.02 18.19
C ASN A 65 13.99 -15.61 16.78
N SER A 66 14.51 -16.82 16.54
CA SER A 66 14.25 -17.57 15.30
C SER A 66 12.77 -17.91 15.12
N LYS A 67 12.08 -18.33 16.20
CA LYS A 67 10.63 -18.59 16.17
C LYS A 67 9.85 -17.32 15.88
N LEU A 68 10.15 -16.22 16.57
CA LEU A 68 9.47 -14.93 16.39
C LEU A 68 9.65 -14.40 14.97
N THR A 69 10.87 -14.48 14.42
CA THR A 69 11.15 -14.10 13.02
C THR A 69 10.29 -14.90 12.04
N ARG A 70 10.13 -16.21 12.27
CA ARG A 70 9.24 -17.04 11.45
C ARG A 70 7.77 -16.64 11.59
N TYR A 71 7.31 -16.33 12.80
CA TYR A 71 5.94 -15.87 13.03
C TYR A 71 5.66 -14.54 12.33
N ILE A 72 6.60 -13.60 12.35
CA ILE A 72 6.49 -12.33 11.63
C ILE A 72 6.28 -12.57 10.14
N GLY A 73 7.11 -13.41 9.50
CA GLY A 73 6.94 -13.72 8.07
C GLY A 73 5.59 -14.39 7.73
N ILE A 74 5.05 -15.23 8.62
CA ILE A 74 3.71 -15.81 8.44
C ILE A 74 2.62 -14.74 8.53
N LEU A 75 2.72 -13.83 9.50
CA LEU A 75 1.77 -12.75 9.72
C LEU A 75 1.78 -11.75 8.56
N GLU A 76 2.96 -11.34 8.09
CA GLU A 76 3.12 -10.51 6.88
C GLU A 76 2.47 -11.18 5.67
N GLY A 77 2.73 -12.47 5.46
CA GLY A 77 2.08 -13.23 4.40
C GLY A 77 0.55 -13.27 4.53
N ARG A 78 0.00 -13.29 5.76
CA ARG A 78 -1.45 -13.24 6.00
C ARG A 78 -2.02 -11.85 5.75
N ILE A 79 -1.35 -10.79 6.18
CA ILE A 79 -1.73 -9.39 5.93
C ILE A 79 -1.80 -9.15 4.42
N ASN A 80 -0.75 -9.50 3.68
CA ASN A 80 -0.70 -9.33 2.22
C ASN A 80 -1.81 -10.09 1.48
N ARG A 81 -2.32 -11.20 2.02
CA ARG A 81 -3.45 -11.94 1.44
C ARG A 81 -4.79 -11.29 1.79
N LEU A 82 -4.90 -10.70 2.98
CA LEU A 82 -6.11 -10.00 3.40
C LEU A 82 -6.28 -8.69 2.66
N GLU A 83 -5.21 -7.92 2.47
CA GLU A 83 -5.21 -6.69 1.67
C GLU A 83 -5.66 -6.99 0.24
N LEU A 84 -5.07 -8.01 -0.40
CA LEU A 84 -5.48 -8.42 -1.76
C LEU A 84 -6.96 -8.79 -1.85
N LYS A 85 -7.49 -9.51 -0.84
CA LYS A 85 -8.92 -9.84 -0.80
C LYS A 85 -9.79 -8.60 -0.56
N SER A 86 -9.30 -7.65 0.24
CA SER A 86 -9.99 -6.38 0.47
C SER A 86 -10.13 -5.60 -0.82
N ASP A 87 -9.04 -5.47 -1.59
CA ASP A 87 -9.04 -4.78 -2.88
C ASP A 87 -10.01 -5.47 -3.87
N GLN A 88 -9.97 -6.80 -3.94
CA GLN A 88 -10.91 -7.58 -4.76
C GLN A 88 -12.37 -7.34 -4.36
N HIS A 89 -12.67 -7.31 -3.05
CA HIS A 89 -14.01 -7.04 -2.58
C HIS A 89 -14.46 -5.60 -2.87
N ASP A 90 -13.56 -4.63 -2.81
CA ASP A 90 -13.86 -3.24 -3.16
C ASP A 90 -14.18 -3.11 -4.66
N ASP A 91 -13.43 -3.81 -5.52
CA ASP A 91 -13.70 -3.88 -6.96
C ASP A 91 -15.04 -4.56 -7.26
N ASP A 92 -15.32 -5.70 -6.62
CA ASP A 92 -16.60 -6.41 -6.75
C ASP A 92 -17.78 -5.55 -6.29
N LEU A 93 -17.62 -4.85 -5.16
CA LEU A 93 -18.64 -3.93 -4.64
C LEU A 93 -18.88 -2.75 -5.59
N GLU A 94 -17.82 -2.19 -6.17
CA GLU A 94 -17.93 -1.11 -7.15
C GLU A 94 -18.67 -1.58 -8.43
N ASP A 95 -18.33 -2.76 -8.96
CA ASP A 95 -19.01 -3.33 -10.12
C ASP A 95 -20.47 -3.68 -9.84
N LEU A 96 -20.78 -4.28 -8.68
CA LEU A 96 -22.16 -4.57 -8.27
C LEU A 96 -22.99 -3.28 -8.13
N ARG A 97 -22.43 -2.23 -7.52
CA ARG A 97 -23.09 -0.93 -7.42
C ARG A 97 -23.35 -0.32 -8.80
N LEU A 98 -22.38 -0.38 -9.71
CA LEU A 98 -22.55 0.06 -11.10
C LEU A 98 -23.67 -0.70 -11.81
N ARG A 99 -23.69 -2.04 -11.70
CA ARG A 99 -24.75 -2.87 -12.31
C ARG A 99 -26.13 -2.55 -11.75
N SER A 100 -26.22 -2.36 -10.43
CA SER A 100 -27.47 -2.02 -9.74
C SER A 100 -28.02 -0.65 -10.17
N MET A 101 -27.14 0.35 -10.32
CA MET A 101 -27.49 1.72 -10.70
C MET A 101 -27.54 1.95 -12.22
N ARG A 102 -27.19 0.94 -13.05
CA ARG A 102 -27.05 1.08 -14.51
C ARG A 102 -28.28 1.61 -15.24
N LEU A 103 -29.47 1.29 -14.73
CA LEU A 103 -30.75 1.71 -15.31
C LEU A 103 -31.31 2.97 -14.64
N ASN A 104 -30.57 3.56 -13.71
CA ASN A 104 -30.99 4.72 -12.98
C ASN A 104 -30.45 5.99 -13.64
N VAL A 105 -31.31 7.01 -13.68
CA VAL A 105 -31.00 8.33 -14.22
C VAL A 105 -31.40 9.37 -13.20
N CYS A 106 -30.54 10.36 -13.00
CA CYS A 106 -30.76 11.47 -12.07
C CYS A 106 -31.22 12.71 -12.83
N PHE A 107 -32.33 13.29 -12.38
CA PHE A 107 -32.83 14.60 -12.81
C PHE A 107 -32.51 15.63 -11.73
N TYR A 108 -31.83 16.70 -12.10
CA TYR A 108 -31.42 17.79 -11.22
C TYR A 108 -32.21 19.05 -11.53
N ASN A 109 -32.31 19.94 -10.54
CA ASN A 109 -32.96 21.26 -10.65
C ASN A 109 -34.45 21.19 -11.06
N VAL A 110 -35.13 20.10 -10.72
CA VAL A 110 -36.58 19.99 -10.88
C VAL A 110 -37.25 20.60 -9.65
N PRO A 111 -38.04 21.68 -9.76
CA PRO A 111 -38.70 22.30 -8.61
C PRO A 111 -39.50 21.28 -7.79
N GLU A 112 -39.46 21.40 -6.46
CA GLU A 112 -40.22 20.53 -5.56
C GLU A 112 -41.58 21.13 -5.23
N GLN A 113 -42.62 20.31 -5.28
CA GLN A 113 -43.95 20.66 -4.79
C GLN A 113 -44.39 19.70 -3.68
N LYS A 114 -45.10 20.23 -2.68
CA LYS A 114 -45.59 19.42 -1.56
C LYS A 114 -46.66 18.45 -2.07
N GLY A 115 -46.47 17.15 -1.83
CA GLY A 115 -47.39 16.10 -2.25
C GLY A 115 -47.35 15.80 -3.76
N GLU A 116 -46.25 16.16 -4.45
CA GLU A 116 -46.10 15.87 -5.88
C GLU A 116 -46.04 14.36 -6.16
N ASP A 117 -46.67 13.95 -7.27
CA ASP A 117 -46.39 12.64 -7.87
C ASP A 117 -45.13 12.78 -8.74
N VAL A 118 -44.02 12.29 -8.19
CA VAL A 118 -42.70 12.34 -8.83
C VAL A 118 -42.71 11.66 -10.20
N LYS A 119 -43.51 10.59 -10.39
CA LYS A 119 -43.60 9.89 -11.67
C LYS A 119 -44.29 10.75 -12.72
N LEU A 120 -45.38 11.44 -12.36
CA LEU A 120 -46.07 12.37 -13.26
C LEU A 120 -45.19 13.59 -13.59
N VAL A 121 -44.43 14.11 -12.63
CA VAL A 121 -43.46 15.20 -12.87
C VAL A 121 -42.43 14.77 -13.91
N VAL A 122 -41.83 13.58 -13.75
CA VAL A 122 -40.85 13.04 -14.72
C VAL A 122 -41.49 12.85 -16.09
N LEU A 123 -42.69 12.27 -16.16
CA LEU A 123 -43.42 12.09 -17.42
C LEU A 123 -43.63 13.43 -18.15
N GLY A 124 -44.03 14.47 -17.41
CA GLY A 124 -44.17 15.82 -17.95
C GLY A 124 -42.86 16.39 -18.50
N ILE A 125 -41.73 16.11 -17.85
CA ILE A 125 -40.39 16.50 -18.35
C ILE A 125 -40.06 15.74 -19.63
N LEU A 126 -40.29 14.43 -19.67
CA LEU A 126 -40.00 13.59 -20.85
C LEU A 126 -40.78 14.08 -22.08
N THR A 127 -42.08 14.38 -21.93
CA THR A 127 -42.91 14.80 -23.07
C THR A 127 -42.70 16.26 -23.44
N LYS A 128 -42.71 17.18 -22.47
CA LYS A 128 -42.71 18.63 -22.75
C LYS A 128 -41.31 19.19 -22.97
N ALA A 129 -40.36 18.84 -22.10
CA ALA A 129 -39.02 19.42 -22.14
C ALA A 129 -38.06 18.60 -23.03
N MET A 130 -38.18 17.27 -23.02
CA MET A 130 -37.33 16.39 -23.84
C MET A 130 -37.94 16.06 -25.21
N GLY A 131 -39.24 16.34 -25.40
CA GLY A 131 -39.93 16.12 -26.68
C GLY A 131 -40.06 14.64 -27.06
N ILE A 132 -40.11 13.74 -26.06
CA ILE A 132 -40.33 12.31 -26.31
C ILE A 132 -41.82 12.11 -26.62
N PRO A 133 -42.17 11.48 -27.76
CA PRO A 133 -43.56 11.22 -28.11
C PRO A 133 -44.26 10.39 -27.04
N ILE A 134 -45.54 10.67 -26.80
CA ILE A 134 -46.32 9.98 -25.76
C ILE A 134 -46.47 8.49 -26.09
N GLU A 135 -46.45 8.15 -27.38
CA GLU A 135 -46.52 6.79 -27.91
C GLU A 135 -45.25 5.98 -27.61
N ALA A 136 -44.12 6.64 -27.40
CA ALA A 136 -42.87 5.99 -27.00
C ALA A 136 -42.85 5.66 -25.50
N ILE A 137 -43.73 6.26 -24.70
CA ILE A 137 -43.80 6.07 -23.25
C ILE A 137 -44.84 5.01 -22.91
N ARG A 138 -44.41 4.00 -22.14
CA ARG A 138 -45.31 2.95 -21.68
C ARG A 138 -46.18 3.46 -20.54
N SER A 139 -47.48 3.27 -20.68
CA SER A 139 -48.51 3.63 -19.69
C SER A 139 -49.59 2.56 -19.63
N SER A 140 -50.57 2.71 -18.73
CA SER A 140 -51.75 1.83 -18.69
C SER A 140 -52.56 1.87 -19.99
N SER A 141 -52.55 2.99 -20.71
CA SER A 141 -53.22 3.16 -22.00
C SER A 141 -52.36 2.82 -23.21
N ASN A 142 -51.03 2.69 -23.04
CA ASN A 142 -50.08 2.39 -24.12
C ASN A 142 -49.04 1.36 -23.65
N LEU A 143 -49.33 0.07 -23.88
CA LEU A 143 -48.44 -1.04 -23.51
C LEU A 143 -47.25 -1.22 -24.48
N ALA A 144 -47.33 -0.63 -25.68
CA ALA A 144 -46.31 -0.77 -26.73
C ALA A 144 -45.10 0.16 -26.54
N GLY A 145 -45.21 1.17 -25.67
CA GLY A 145 -44.13 2.11 -25.39
C GLY A 145 -42.84 1.42 -24.94
N SER A 146 -41.70 1.94 -25.41
CA SER A 146 -40.36 1.46 -25.11
C SER A 146 -39.76 2.09 -23.84
N VAL A 147 -40.23 3.28 -23.43
CA VAL A 147 -39.80 3.93 -22.19
C VAL A 147 -40.73 3.52 -21.06
N MET A 148 -40.26 2.64 -20.17
CA MET A 148 -40.99 2.22 -18.98
C MET A 148 -40.25 2.66 -17.71
N ILE A 149 -40.97 3.37 -16.83
CA ILE A 149 -40.47 3.81 -15.53
C ILE A 149 -40.98 2.84 -14.45
N ASP A 150 -40.05 2.16 -13.78
CA ASP A 150 -40.34 1.31 -12.63
C ASP A 150 -40.59 2.16 -11.39
N VAL A 151 -39.58 2.96 -11.02
CA VAL A 151 -39.55 3.72 -9.77
C VAL A 151 -39.04 5.13 -10.06
N ALA A 152 -39.69 6.13 -9.48
CA ALA A 152 -39.23 7.51 -9.46
C ALA A 152 -39.39 8.07 -8.05
N HIS A 153 -38.32 8.62 -7.48
CA HIS A 153 -38.36 9.20 -6.14
C HIS A 153 -37.32 10.31 -5.99
N ARG A 154 -37.57 11.25 -5.08
CA ARG A 154 -36.58 12.25 -4.66
C ARG A 154 -35.51 11.58 -3.80
N PHE A 155 -34.25 11.94 -4.00
CA PHE A 155 -33.13 11.40 -3.23
C PHE A 155 -32.24 12.52 -2.67
N GLY A 156 -31.67 12.28 -1.49
CA GLY A 156 -30.74 13.19 -0.83
C GLY A 156 -31.41 14.35 -0.08
N GLY A 157 -30.58 15.32 0.32
CA GLY A 157 -31.01 16.57 0.96
C GLY A 157 -30.52 17.79 0.18
N GLY A 158 -31.13 18.94 0.39
CA GLY A 158 -30.78 20.19 -0.29
C GLY A 158 -31.99 21.08 -0.56
N ARG A 159 -31.77 22.24 -1.20
CA ARG A 159 -32.85 23.17 -1.59
C ARG A 159 -33.79 22.56 -2.64
N THR A 160 -33.23 21.85 -3.61
CA THR A 160 -33.96 21.13 -4.65
C THR A 160 -33.34 19.74 -4.80
N ARG A 161 -33.98 18.71 -4.24
CA ARG A 161 -33.49 17.33 -4.24
C ARG A 161 -33.59 16.73 -5.64
N PRO A 162 -32.54 16.05 -6.11
CA PRO A 162 -32.58 15.32 -7.37
C PRO A 162 -33.68 14.24 -7.36
N ILE A 163 -34.24 13.95 -8.52
CA ILE A 163 -35.12 12.79 -8.73
C ILE A 163 -34.27 11.67 -9.33
N VAL A 164 -34.31 10.49 -8.70
CA VAL A 164 -33.73 9.26 -9.27
C VAL A 164 -34.86 8.47 -9.91
N VAL A 165 -34.70 8.16 -11.18
CA VAL A 165 -35.64 7.39 -11.99
C VAL A 165 -34.98 6.10 -12.42
N ARG A 166 -35.59 4.96 -12.06
CA ARG A 166 -35.20 3.64 -12.56
C ARG A 166 -36.09 3.26 -13.73
N PHE A 167 -35.44 2.99 -14.87
CA PHE A 167 -36.09 2.43 -16.04
C PHE A 167 -36.08 0.90 -15.98
N SER A 168 -37.09 0.28 -16.59
CA SER A 168 -37.19 -1.19 -16.63
C SER A 168 -36.11 -1.82 -17.49
N ASP A 169 -35.67 -1.14 -18.54
CA ASP A 169 -34.72 -1.65 -19.52
C ASP A 169 -33.68 -0.61 -19.96
N ARG A 170 -32.61 -1.10 -20.60
CA ARG A 170 -31.52 -0.24 -21.08
C ARG A 170 -31.94 0.55 -22.33
N SER A 171 -32.80 -0.01 -23.18
CA SER A 171 -33.31 0.64 -24.38
C SER A 171 -34.08 1.91 -24.07
N GLY A 172 -35.06 1.85 -23.17
CA GLY A 172 -35.83 3.02 -22.73
C GLY A 172 -34.93 4.07 -22.09
N GLN A 173 -34.00 3.64 -21.23
CA GLN A 173 -33.03 4.53 -20.59
C GLN A 173 -32.13 5.26 -21.61
N MET A 174 -31.61 4.55 -22.61
CA MET A 174 -30.78 5.16 -23.67
C MET A 174 -31.60 6.08 -24.58
N LEU A 175 -32.86 5.74 -24.87
CA LEU A 175 -33.75 6.61 -25.63
C LEU A 175 -33.94 7.95 -24.90
N VAL A 176 -34.22 7.92 -23.60
CA VAL A 176 -34.30 9.13 -22.76
C VAL A 176 -32.98 9.91 -22.80
N MET A 177 -31.84 9.24 -22.56
CA MET A 177 -30.54 9.90 -22.56
C MET A 177 -30.17 10.52 -23.93
N SER A 178 -30.62 9.94 -25.06
CA SER A 178 -30.37 10.51 -26.39
C SER A 178 -31.12 11.83 -26.64
N HIS A 179 -32.25 12.04 -25.94
CA HIS A 179 -33.03 13.28 -25.95
C HIS A 179 -32.53 14.32 -24.92
N ALA A 180 -31.53 14.00 -24.08
CA ALA A 180 -30.97 14.91 -23.08
C ALA A 180 -30.48 16.24 -23.66
N LYS A 181 -30.04 16.25 -24.93
CA LYS A 181 -29.61 17.46 -25.64
C LYS A 181 -30.69 18.53 -25.75
N ASN A 182 -31.97 18.16 -25.71
CA ASN A 182 -33.10 19.08 -25.79
C ASN A 182 -33.26 19.91 -24.50
N LEU A 183 -32.64 19.49 -23.40
CA LEU A 183 -32.66 20.18 -22.11
C LEU A 183 -31.65 21.33 -21.99
N ARG A 184 -30.79 21.57 -22.99
CA ARG A 184 -29.69 22.56 -22.92
C ARG A 184 -30.13 23.98 -22.52
N ASN A 185 -31.33 24.38 -22.91
CA ASN A 185 -31.89 25.71 -22.62
C ASN A 185 -32.91 25.68 -21.46
N SER A 186 -33.09 24.52 -20.82
CA SER A 186 -33.99 24.35 -19.70
C SER A 186 -33.24 24.46 -18.38
N SER A 187 -33.96 24.70 -17.28
CA SER A 187 -33.35 24.67 -15.94
C SER A 187 -32.98 23.26 -15.47
N VAL A 188 -33.52 22.23 -16.12
CA VAL A 188 -33.41 20.82 -15.71
C VAL A 188 -32.19 20.19 -16.35
N ASN A 189 -31.42 19.45 -15.55
CA ASN A 189 -30.27 18.67 -16.02
C ASN A 189 -30.50 17.18 -15.79
N ILE A 190 -29.91 16.35 -16.63
CA ILE A 190 -30.01 14.90 -16.53
C ILE A 190 -28.62 14.25 -16.62
N SER A 191 -28.38 13.22 -15.81
CA SER A 191 -27.15 12.43 -15.89
C SER A 191 -27.43 10.97 -15.52
N ASP A 192 -26.56 10.07 -15.97
CA ASP A 192 -26.52 8.71 -15.40
C ASP A 192 -26.25 8.78 -13.88
N GLN A 193 -26.82 7.85 -13.12
CA GLN A 193 -26.46 7.67 -11.72
C GLN A 193 -25.17 6.86 -11.62
N LEU A 194 -24.19 7.38 -10.90
CA LEU A 194 -22.91 6.72 -10.66
C LEU A 194 -22.67 6.56 -9.14
N PRO A 195 -21.95 5.50 -8.72
CA PRO A 195 -21.46 5.39 -7.36
C PRO A 195 -20.57 6.59 -6.97
N ASN A 196 -20.53 6.92 -5.68
CA ASN A 196 -19.81 8.11 -5.19
C ASN A 196 -18.31 8.09 -5.54
N THR A 197 -17.66 6.94 -5.46
CA THR A 197 -16.26 6.72 -5.84
C THR A 197 -16.03 7.10 -7.31
N MET A 198 -16.89 6.63 -8.20
CA MET A 198 -16.86 6.93 -9.62
C MET A 198 -17.18 8.39 -9.93
N ASN A 199 -18.15 8.97 -9.22
CA ASN A 199 -18.47 10.39 -9.35
C ASN A 199 -17.27 11.27 -8.96
N ARG A 200 -16.53 10.92 -7.90
CA ARG A 200 -15.31 11.62 -7.52
C ARG A 200 -14.24 11.54 -8.62
N LYS A 201 -13.98 10.32 -9.13
CA LYS A 201 -13.05 10.11 -10.27
C LYS A 201 -13.48 10.94 -11.49
N HIS A 202 -14.78 10.92 -11.82
CA HIS A 202 -15.35 11.67 -12.93
C HIS A 202 -15.15 13.18 -12.77
N VAL A 203 -15.50 13.74 -11.61
CA VAL A 203 -15.33 15.17 -11.30
C VAL A 203 -13.87 15.58 -11.35
N ALA A 204 -12.94 14.76 -10.84
CA ALA A 204 -11.51 15.04 -10.89
C ALA A 204 -10.97 15.14 -12.34
N GLN A 205 -11.53 14.36 -13.28
CA GLN A 205 -11.11 14.36 -14.68
C GLN A 205 -11.83 15.41 -15.54
N LEU A 206 -12.92 16.03 -15.06
CA LEU A 206 -13.69 17.03 -15.82
C LEU A 206 -12.86 18.24 -16.29
N PRO A 207 -11.98 18.85 -15.47
CA PRO A 207 -11.15 19.96 -15.93
C PRO A 207 -10.27 19.58 -17.12
N LYS A 208 -9.60 18.42 -17.04
CA LYS A 208 -8.73 17.89 -18.11
C LYS A 208 -9.52 17.55 -19.38
N LEU A 209 -10.72 16.98 -19.23
CA LEU A 209 -11.60 16.75 -20.38
C LEU A 209 -12.00 18.07 -21.06
N LYS A 210 -12.32 19.10 -20.28
CA LYS A 210 -12.71 20.41 -20.81
C LYS A 210 -11.56 21.09 -21.53
N SER A 211 -10.35 21.11 -20.94
CA SER A 211 -9.17 21.71 -21.58
C SER A 211 -8.85 21.03 -22.92
N LEU A 212 -8.84 19.70 -22.94
CA LEU A 212 -8.59 18.93 -24.16
C LEU A 212 -9.63 19.22 -25.26
N ARG A 213 -10.91 19.36 -24.88
CA ARG A 213 -11.98 19.69 -25.83
C ARG A 213 -11.87 21.13 -26.34
N SER A 214 -11.44 22.08 -25.51
CA SER A 214 -11.24 23.46 -25.96
C SER A 214 -10.02 23.60 -26.86
N GLU A 215 -8.91 22.93 -26.54
CA GLU A 215 -7.66 22.97 -27.30
C GLU A 215 -7.81 22.31 -28.68
N ASN A 216 -8.59 21.23 -28.76
CA ASN A 216 -8.80 20.46 -29.99
C ASN A 216 -10.16 20.75 -30.64
N ASN A 217 -10.74 21.92 -30.35
CA ASN A 217 -12.04 22.28 -30.90
C ASN A 217 -11.94 22.42 -32.43
N GLY A 218 -12.72 21.64 -33.18
CA GLY A 218 -12.72 21.64 -34.64
C GLY A 218 -11.70 20.70 -35.30
N VAL A 219 -10.87 19.99 -34.53
CA VAL A 219 -9.96 18.97 -35.08
C VAL A 219 -10.77 17.76 -35.54
N GLN A 220 -10.73 17.47 -36.84
CA GLN A 220 -11.45 16.36 -37.43
C GLN A 220 -10.97 15.02 -36.83
N GLY A 221 -11.90 14.22 -36.31
CA GLY A 221 -11.61 12.91 -35.72
C GLY A 221 -11.26 12.90 -34.22
N PHE A 222 -11.06 14.06 -33.59
CA PHE A 222 -10.78 14.11 -32.15
C PHE A 222 -12.01 13.72 -31.32
N LYS A 223 -11.85 12.71 -30.46
CA LYS A 223 -12.92 12.21 -29.57
C LYS A 223 -12.39 12.02 -28.15
N ALA A 224 -12.76 12.94 -27.25
CA ALA A 224 -12.49 12.81 -25.83
C ALA A 224 -13.80 12.64 -25.04
N HIS A 225 -13.88 11.60 -24.20
CA HIS A 225 -15.01 11.35 -23.31
C HIS A 225 -14.56 10.64 -22.03
N LEU A 226 -15.41 10.68 -20.99
CA LEU A 226 -15.18 9.92 -19.77
C LEU A 226 -15.96 8.61 -19.85
N ASN A 227 -15.28 7.50 -19.61
CA ASN A 227 -15.89 6.19 -19.48
C ASN A 227 -15.54 5.65 -18.09
N ARG A 228 -16.56 5.47 -17.23
CA ARG A 228 -16.36 4.96 -15.87
C ARG A 228 -15.26 5.73 -15.11
N GLY A 229 -15.31 7.07 -15.16
CA GLY A 229 -14.32 7.92 -14.47
C GLY A 229 -12.91 7.94 -15.07
N VAL A 230 -12.66 7.16 -16.13
CA VAL A 230 -11.40 7.16 -16.88
C VAL A 230 -11.56 8.03 -18.14
N LEU A 231 -10.57 8.89 -18.38
CA LEU A 231 -10.55 9.74 -19.57
C LEU A 231 -10.13 8.90 -20.77
N VAL A 232 -10.92 8.91 -21.83
CA VAL A 232 -10.64 8.22 -23.09
C VAL A 232 -10.46 9.25 -24.18
N VAL A 233 -9.28 9.26 -24.81
CA VAL A 233 -8.92 10.16 -25.92
C VAL A 233 -8.64 9.30 -27.14
N ASN A 234 -9.41 9.51 -28.22
CA ASN A 234 -9.29 8.79 -29.48
C ASN A 234 -9.32 7.25 -29.33
N GLY A 235 -10.11 6.76 -28.36
CA GLY A 235 -10.24 5.32 -28.07
C GLY A 235 -9.19 4.78 -27.09
N VAL A 236 -8.16 5.57 -26.76
CA VAL A 236 -7.12 5.19 -25.80
C VAL A 236 -7.50 5.69 -24.41
N LYS A 237 -7.51 4.77 -23.43
CA LYS A 237 -7.67 5.13 -22.02
C LYS A 237 -6.41 5.88 -21.58
N GLN A 238 -6.62 7.07 -21.04
CA GLN A 238 -5.60 7.83 -20.35
C GLN A 238 -5.62 7.33 -18.91
N ASP A 239 -4.65 6.51 -18.54
CA ASP A 239 -4.52 6.14 -17.14
C ASP A 239 -4.34 7.40 -16.31
N PRO A 240 -4.99 7.50 -15.15
CA PRO A 240 -4.62 8.48 -14.15
C PRO A 240 -3.24 8.06 -13.66
N GLY A 241 -2.19 8.49 -14.38
CA GLY A 241 -0.82 8.03 -14.17
C GLY A 241 -0.53 7.91 -12.68
N PHE A 242 -0.15 6.71 -12.23
CA PHE A 242 0.05 6.27 -10.85
C PHE A 242 0.03 7.40 -9.81
N VAL A 243 -1.17 7.85 -9.43
CA VAL A 243 -1.31 8.82 -8.34
C VAL A 243 -1.37 7.98 -7.07
N ASN A 244 -0.25 7.95 -6.35
CA ASN A 244 -0.05 7.31 -5.03
C ASN A 244 0.55 5.90 -5.03
N ASN A 245 1.65 5.67 -5.76
CA ASN A 245 2.64 4.75 -5.21
C ASN A 245 3.50 5.55 -4.22
N PRO A 246 3.51 5.24 -2.90
CA PRO A 246 4.41 5.91 -1.95
C PRO A 246 5.91 5.77 -2.31
N LEU A 247 6.27 4.84 -3.20
CA LEU A 247 7.60 4.73 -3.79
C LEU A 247 7.89 5.81 -4.86
N ASP A 248 6.87 6.33 -5.56
CA ASP A 248 7.04 7.29 -6.67
C ASP A 248 7.41 8.71 -6.21
N LEU A 249 7.09 9.06 -4.96
CA LEU A 249 7.39 10.36 -4.37
C LEU A 249 8.85 10.51 -3.92
N GLN A 250 9.62 9.42 -3.84
CA GLN A 250 11.01 9.45 -3.38
C GLN A 250 12.06 9.13 -4.47
N LEU A 251 11.62 8.69 -5.65
CA LEU A 251 12.52 8.24 -6.72
C LEU A 251 12.76 9.30 -7.82
N LYS A 252 11.91 10.33 -7.92
CA LYS A 252 12.02 11.37 -8.97
C LYS A 252 13.22 12.31 -8.82
N ASP A 253 13.81 12.39 -7.63
CA ASP A 253 14.95 13.28 -7.34
C ASP A 253 16.30 12.56 -7.33
N ILE A 254 16.35 11.30 -7.77
CA ILE A 254 17.57 10.49 -7.78
C ILE A 254 18.16 10.48 -9.18
N SER A 255 19.30 11.15 -9.36
CA SER A 255 20.14 10.97 -10.55
C SER A 255 20.61 9.50 -10.59
N PRO A 256 20.36 8.75 -11.68
CA PRO A 256 20.81 7.37 -11.76
C PRO A 256 22.32 7.34 -11.97
N ASP A 257 23.09 7.12 -10.90
CA ASP A 257 24.52 6.79 -10.97
C ASP A 257 24.76 5.34 -11.45
N ILE A 258 23.69 4.54 -11.59
CA ILE A 258 23.73 3.13 -12.01
C ILE A 258 23.05 3.02 -13.37
N CYS A 259 23.80 2.53 -14.36
CA CYS A 259 23.32 2.33 -15.73
C CYS A 259 22.48 1.04 -15.81
N ARG A 260 21.61 0.94 -16.81
CA ARG A 260 20.85 -0.29 -17.11
C ARG A 260 21.79 -1.49 -17.31
N ASP A 261 22.98 -1.26 -17.85
CA ASP A 261 23.97 -2.31 -18.12
C ASP A 261 24.54 -2.94 -16.84
N ASP A 262 24.40 -2.27 -15.69
CA ASP A 262 24.85 -2.77 -14.38
C ASP A 262 23.82 -3.71 -13.72
N ILE A 263 22.66 -3.90 -14.36
CA ILE A 263 21.57 -4.74 -13.88
C ILE A 263 21.57 -6.04 -14.68
N ALA A 264 21.86 -7.16 -14.02
CA ALA A 264 21.73 -8.48 -14.61
C ALA A 264 20.29 -8.99 -14.46
N ALA A 265 19.70 -9.46 -15.56
CA ALA A 265 18.39 -10.09 -15.58
C ALA A 265 18.50 -11.61 -15.59
N SER A 266 17.65 -12.29 -14.82
CA SER A 266 17.51 -13.74 -14.87
C SER A 266 16.79 -14.17 -16.16
N LYS A 267 16.83 -15.48 -16.44
CA LYS A 267 15.91 -16.07 -17.43
C LYS A 267 14.48 -15.85 -16.98
N VAL A 268 13.60 -15.57 -17.95
CA VAL A 268 12.17 -15.46 -17.74
C VAL A 268 11.59 -16.84 -17.46
N HIS A 269 10.84 -16.98 -16.37
CA HIS A 269 10.15 -18.21 -15.99
C HIS A 269 8.64 -18.03 -16.10
N MET A 270 7.99 -18.91 -16.86
CA MET A 270 6.54 -18.90 -17.07
C MET A 270 5.89 -20.00 -16.23
N ARG A 271 4.96 -19.63 -15.34
CA ARG A 271 4.20 -20.61 -14.55
C ARG A 271 2.77 -20.16 -14.30
N TYR A 272 1.79 -20.98 -14.73
CA TYR A 272 0.35 -20.71 -14.57
C TYR A 272 -0.07 -19.30 -15.04
N ASN A 273 0.33 -18.92 -16.26
CA ASN A 273 0.14 -17.58 -16.84
C ASN A 273 0.85 -16.41 -16.13
N ASN A 274 1.71 -16.67 -15.14
CA ASN A 274 2.57 -15.64 -14.56
C ASN A 274 3.94 -15.64 -15.24
N ILE A 275 4.42 -14.44 -15.55
CA ILE A 275 5.80 -14.16 -15.99
C ILE A 275 6.60 -13.78 -14.74
N ILE A 276 7.68 -14.50 -14.47
CA ILE A 276 8.60 -14.18 -13.37
C ILE A 276 9.99 -13.93 -13.95
N GLN A 277 10.54 -12.76 -13.68
CA GLN A 277 11.92 -12.40 -14.03
C GLN A 277 12.58 -11.76 -12.81
N GLY A 278 13.76 -12.25 -12.45
CA GLY A 278 14.59 -11.67 -11.40
C GLY A 278 15.55 -10.65 -11.99
N PHE A 279 15.81 -9.59 -11.25
CA PHE A 279 16.85 -8.61 -11.59
C PHE A 279 17.80 -8.50 -10.40
N CYS A 280 19.10 -8.40 -10.66
CA CYS A 280 20.11 -8.18 -9.63
C CYS A 280 21.11 -7.11 -10.06
N CYS A 281 21.59 -6.35 -9.09
CA CYS A 281 22.62 -5.34 -9.25
C CYS A 281 23.54 -5.37 -8.04
N ASN A 282 24.82 -5.11 -8.24
CA ASN A 282 25.75 -4.94 -7.13
C ASN A 282 25.61 -3.52 -6.55
N VAL A 283 25.42 -3.43 -5.24
CA VAL A 283 25.26 -2.15 -4.53
C VAL A 283 26.20 -2.10 -3.33
N ALA A 284 27.08 -1.11 -3.32
CA ALA A 284 28.08 -0.92 -2.26
C ALA A 284 27.49 -0.19 -1.05
N ASP A 285 26.54 0.73 -1.28
CA ASP A 285 25.91 1.53 -0.24
C ASP A 285 24.40 1.69 -0.42
N LYS A 286 23.76 2.34 0.57
CA LYS A 286 22.31 2.57 0.58
C LYS A 286 21.86 3.59 -0.48
N SER A 287 22.74 4.47 -0.94
CA SER A 287 22.43 5.45 -1.98
C SER A 287 22.34 4.77 -3.34
N GLN A 288 23.31 3.91 -3.64
CA GLN A 288 23.33 3.04 -4.81
C GLN A 288 22.15 2.08 -4.83
N ALA A 289 21.75 1.51 -3.69
CA ALA A 289 20.54 0.69 -3.60
C ALA A 289 19.27 1.45 -4.03
N LYS A 290 19.16 2.73 -3.67
CA LYS A 290 18.02 3.56 -4.11
C LYS A 290 18.09 3.90 -5.59
N ALA A 291 19.27 4.25 -6.10
CA ALA A 291 19.47 4.55 -7.52
C ALA A 291 19.17 3.33 -8.41
N ALA A 292 19.66 2.14 -8.03
CA ALA A 292 19.37 0.90 -8.74
C ALA A 292 17.87 0.59 -8.77
N LEU A 293 17.18 0.77 -7.64
CA LEU A 293 15.73 0.57 -7.55
C LEU A 293 14.97 1.58 -8.43
N ALA A 294 15.40 2.83 -8.49
CA ALA A 294 14.83 3.86 -9.36
C ALA A 294 14.99 3.48 -10.85
N THR A 295 16.19 3.06 -11.25
CA THR A 295 16.48 2.61 -12.62
C THR A 295 15.66 1.37 -12.98
N LEU A 296 15.55 0.39 -12.08
CA LEU A 296 14.75 -0.83 -12.27
C LEU A 296 13.27 -0.53 -12.45
N ILE A 297 12.68 0.31 -11.60
CA ILE A 297 11.25 0.65 -11.67
C ILE A 297 10.93 1.45 -12.95
N SER A 298 11.90 2.19 -13.46
CA SER A 298 11.77 2.95 -14.71
C SER A 298 11.89 2.07 -15.96
N ASP A 299 12.35 0.81 -15.84
CA ASP A 299 12.43 -0.12 -16.97
C ASP A 299 11.02 -0.56 -17.41
N CYS A 300 10.79 -0.65 -18.72
CA CYS A 300 9.49 -1.02 -19.29
C CYS A 300 9.07 -2.45 -18.92
N ASP A 301 10.02 -3.34 -18.67
CA ASP A 301 9.73 -4.74 -18.31
C ASP A 301 9.30 -4.89 -16.84
N VAL A 302 9.75 -3.98 -15.98
CA VAL A 302 9.44 -3.96 -14.54
C VAL A 302 8.22 -3.07 -14.25
N SER A 303 8.09 -1.93 -14.93
CA SER A 303 6.94 -1.03 -14.80
C SER A 303 5.63 -1.64 -15.31
N ASN A 304 5.70 -2.64 -16.19
CA ASN A 304 4.55 -3.43 -16.64
C ASN A 304 4.27 -4.67 -15.76
N ALA A 305 4.93 -4.81 -14.61
CA ALA A 305 4.67 -5.92 -13.70
C ALA A 305 3.34 -5.73 -12.97
N ASP A 306 2.33 -6.52 -13.35
CA ASP A 306 0.98 -6.43 -12.80
C ASP A 306 0.90 -6.89 -11.32
N HIS A 307 1.84 -7.71 -10.85
CA HIS A 307 1.71 -8.48 -9.60
C HIS A 307 3.02 -8.54 -8.80
N ARG A 308 3.27 -7.51 -7.98
CA ARG A 308 4.26 -7.44 -6.87
C ARG A 308 5.75 -7.56 -7.26
N SER A 309 6.49 -6.46 -7.06
CA SER A 309 7.95 -6.45 -7.07
C SER A 309 8.48 -6.71 -5.66
N TYR A 310 9.37 -7.69 -5.51
CA TYR A 310 10.04 -7.97 -4.23
C TYR A 310 11.53 -7.64 -4.37
N ALA A 311 12.08 -6.85 -3.44
CA ALA A 311 13.49 -6.54 -3.37
C ALA A 311 14.08 -7.20 -2.11
N TYR A 312 15.15 -7.97 -2.29
CA TYR A 312 15.90 -8.60 -1.20
C TYR A 312 17.37 -8.21 -1.32
N ARG A 313 18.07 -8.12 -0.19
CA ARG A 313 19.52 -7.92 -0.11
C ARG A 313 20.21 -9.25 0.12
#